data_AF-A0A527H655-F1
#
_entry.id   AF-A0A527H655-F1
#
_cell.length_a   1.000
_cell.length_b   1.000
_cell.length_c   1.000
_cell.angle_alpha   90.00
_cell.angle_beta   90.00
_cell.angle_gamma   90.00
#
_symmetry.space_group_name_H-M   'P 1'
#
loop_
_entity.id
_entity.type
_entity.pdbx_description
1 polymer ?
#
loop_
_entity_poly.entity_id
_entity_poly.type
_entity_poly.pdbx_seq_one_letter_code
_entity_poly.pdbx_strand_id
1 'polypeptide(L)'
;PYLDEVEFIAITDLAARMAALSTGEVDYIGRADLKTLGMLKRNPKVEIVEVTGYGHYTLPMNVTMAPFDNPDVRMALKWAINRQEIVDKIFLGHATVANDNPIAPAIKFAKDPQPQHSFDPEKAKHYLKKAGMENLKVDISVADAAFAGAVDAASLIRETAAQCGIDVNVVREAEDAYWDNVWLKKPWCASYWSGRATA
;
A
#
# COMPACT_ATOMS: atom_id res chain seq x y z
N PRO A 1 1.34 -15.16 33.74
CA PRO A 1 1.09 -13.87 33.05
C PRO A 1 1.59 -12.74 33.95
N TYR A 2 2.28 -11.74 33.41
CA TYR A 2 2.91 -10.65 34.21
C TYR A 2 2.02 -9.40 34.36
N LEU A 3 0.89 -9.34 33.66
CA LEU A 3 -0.04 -8.21 33.63
C LEU A 3 -1.35 -8.59 34.31
N ASP A 4 -1.94 -7.65 35.04
CA ASP A 4 -3.24 -7.80 35.69
C ASP A 4 -4.41 -7.51 34.72
N GLU A 5 -4.22 -6.62 33.74
CA GLU A 5 -5.23 -6.21 32.75
C GLU A 5 -4.60 -5.82 31.40
N VAL A 6 -5.39 -5.91 30.33
CA VAL A 6 -5.04 -5.40 28.99
C VAL A 6 -6.28 -4.71 28.40
N GLU A 7 -6.17 -3.42 28.09
CA GLU A 7 -7.22 -2.63 27.46
C GLU A 7 -6.91 -2.33 25.99
N PHE A 8 -7.93 -2.42 25.13
CA PHE A 8 -7.83 -2.05 23.71
C PHE A 8 -8.65 -0.80 23.44
N ILE A 9 -7.97 0.32 23.19
CA ILE A 9 -8.60 1.61 22.92
C ILE A 9 -8.59 1.88 21.41
N ALA A 10 -9.78 2.07 20.83
CA ALA A 10 -9.92 2.37 19.41
C ALA A 10 -9.68 3.87 19.14
N ILE A 11 -8.45 4.20 18.69
CA ILE A 11 -8.08 5.55 18.24
C ILE A 11 -7.78 5.49 16.73
N THR A 12 -8.75 5.90 15.91
CA THR A 12 -8.64 5.85 14.45
C THR A 12 -7.66 6.89 13.91
N ASP A 13 -7.74 8.12 14.41
CA ASP A 13 -6.86 9.22 14.02
C ASP A 13 -5.40 8.94 14.41
N LEU A 14 -4.51 9.07 13.42
CA LEU A 14 -3.09 8.75 13.57
C LEU A 14 -2.39 9.73 14.50
N ALA A 15 -2.70 11.03 14.44
CA ALA A 15 -2.05 12.05 15.25
C ALA A 15 -2.44 11.92 16.73
N ALA A 16 -3.73 11.67 17.00
CA ALA A 16 -4.24 11.39 18.34
C ALA A 16 -3.57 10.14 18.94
N ARG A 17 -3.44 9.07 18.18
CA ARG A 17 -2.77 7.84 18.64
C ARG A 17 -1.30 8.07 19.00
N MET A 18 -0.59 8.89 18.23
CA MET A 18 0.79 9.27 18.49
C MET A 18 0.93 10.16 19.74
N ALA A 19 -0.02 11.07 19.97
CA ALA A 19 -0.07 11.90 21.17
C ALA A 19 -0.36 11.07 22.44
N ALA A 20 -1.28 10.11 22.36
CA ALA A 20 -1.59 9.19 23.45
C ALA A 20 -0.35 8.40 23.89
N LEU A 21 0.43 7.86 22.94
CA LEU A 21 1.70 7.20 23.26
C LEU A 21 2.70 8.18 23.90
N SER A 22 2.81 9.39 23.35
CA SER A 22 3.79 10.37 23.81
C SER A 22 3.52 10.87 25.23
N THR A 23 2.25 10.93 25.62
CA THR A 23 1.80 11.35 26.97
C THR A 23 1.77 10.20 27.97
N GLY A 24 1.85 8.95 27.50
CA GLY A 24 1.74 7.74 28.32
C GLY A 24 0.30 7.35 28.65
N GLU A 25 -0.69 7.85 27.89
CA GLU A 25 -2.09 7.41 27.98
C GLU A 25 -2.24 5.97 27.46
N VAL A 26 -1.37 5.55 26.53
CA VAL A 26 -1.27 4.17 26.05
C VAL A 26 0.18 3.70 26.09
N ASP A 27 0.39 2.42 26.41
CA ASP A 27 1.72 1.80 26.46
C ASP A 27 2.20 1.31 25.09
N TYR A 28 1.27 1.05 24.16
CA TYR A 28 1.56 0.49 22.85
C TYR A 28 0.65 1.06 21.77
N ILE A 29 1.23 1.34 20.60
CA ILE A 29 0.47 1.65 19.39
C ILE A 29 0.96 0.81 18.22
N GLY A 30 0.03 0.38 17.38
CA GLY A 30 0.33 -0.12 16.05
C GLY A 30 0.36 1.00 15.02
N ARG A 31 1.05 0.76 13.89
CA ARG A 31 1.08 1.67 12.72
C ARG A 31 1.40 3.11 13.11
N ALA A 32 2.58 3.31 13.70
CA ALA A 32 3.10 4.63 13.99
C ALA A 32 3.29 5.44 12.69
N ASP A 33 3.18 6.76 12.80
CA ASP A 33 3.40 7.65 11.66
C ASP A 33 4.89 7.71 11.32
N LEU A 34 5.24 7.24 10.13
CA LEU A 34 6.61 7.19 9.63
C LEU A 34 7.24 8.58 9.59
N LYS A 35 6.47 9.62 9.29
CA LYS A 35 6.95 11.01 9.19
C LYS A 35 7.40 11.56 10.54
N THR A 36 6.83 11.07 11.64
CA THR A 36 7.14 11.53 13.00
C THR A 36 7.94 10.52 13.83
N LEU A 37 8.32 9.36 13.27
CA LEU A 37 9.19 8.37 13.94
C LEU A 37 10.47 8.99 14.50
N GLY A 38 11.14 9.87 13.72
CA GLY A 38 12.36 10.54 14.17
C GLY A 38 12.16 11.39 15.43
N MET A 39 10.96 11.93 15.64
CA MET A 39 10.59 12.62 16.87
C MET A 39 10.32 11.65 18.01
N LEU A 40 9.59 10.56 17.76
CA LEU A 40 9.35 9.51 18.75
C LEU A 40 10.66 8.90 19.29
N LYS A 41 11.66 8.68 18.42
CA LYS A 41 12.99 8.16 18.82
C LYS A 41 13.70 9.03 19.87
N ARG A 42 13.32 10.31 20.01
CA ARG A 42 13.89 11.21 21.01
C ARG A 42 13.29 11.04 22.40
N ASN A 43 12.14 10.36 22.51
CA ASN A 43 11.54 10.08 23.81
C ASN A 43 12.20 8.83 24.41
N PRO A 44 12.95 8.94 25.53
CA PRO A 44 13.65 7.80 26.11
C PRO A 44 12.72 6.72 26.69
N LYS A 45 11.41 7.00 26.79
CA LYS A 45 10.39 6.04 27.23
C LYS A 45 9.75 5.26 26.08
N VAL A 46 10.08 5.58 24.82
CA VAL A 46 9.48 4.95 23.64
C VAL A 46 10.55 4.14 22.91
N GLU A 47 10.28 2.87 22.74
CA GLU A 47 11.03 2.00 21.84
C GLU A 47 10.29 1.87 20.50
N ILE A 48 11.04 1.96 19.40
CA ILE A 48 10.49 1.72 18.06
C ILE A 48 10.89 0.31 17.64
N VAL A 49 9.87 -0.55 17.55
CA VAL A 49 10.02 -1.93 17.12
C VAL A 49 9.57 -2.06 15.67
N GLU A 50 10.52 -2.35 14.78
CA GLU A 50 10.26 -2.60 13.36
C GLU A 50 10.41 -4.09 13.06
N VAL A 51 9.34 -4.71 12.56
CA VAL A 51 9.30 -6.15 12.28
C VAL A 51 8.71 -6.37 10.90
N THR A 52 9.38 -7.18 10.09
CA THR A 52 8.82 -7.68 8.83
C THR A 52 7.69 -8.64 9.16
N GLY A 53 6.47 -8.12 9.14
CA GLY A 53 5.26 -8.91 9.32
C GLY A 53 4.80 -9.60 8.04
N TYR A 54 3.60 -10.17 8.10
CA TYR A 54 2.94 -10.78 6.94
C TYR A 54 2.08 -9.79 6.13
N GLY A 55 2.06 -8.52 6.56
CA GLY A 55 1.25 -7.48 5.95
C GLY A 55 1.78 -7.07 4.58
N HIS A 56 0.88 -6.74 3.67
CA HIS A 56 1.23 -6.12 2.39
C HIS A 56 0.14 -5.15 1.94
N TYR A 57 0.58 -3.99 1.44
CA TYR A 57 -0.27 -3.01 0.78
C TYR A 57 -0.41 -3.39 -0.70
N THR A 58 -1.62 -3.28 -1.23
CA THR A 58 -1.95 -3.79 -2.56
C THR A 58 -2.79 -2.79 -3.34
N LEU A 59 -2.72 -2.91 -4.67
CA LEU A 59 -3.51 -2.15 -5.62
C LEU A 59 -4.25 -3.12 -6.56
N PRO A 60 -5.17 -3.94 -6.04
CA PRO A 60 -5.81 -5.00 -6.81
C PRO A 60 -6.63 -4.46 -7.97
N MET A 61 -6.43 -5.10 -9.12
CA MET A 61 -7.17 -4.88 -10.37
C MET A 61 -8.19 -6.00 -10.53
N ASN A 62 -9.47 -5.66 -10.65
CA ASN A 62 -10.55 -6.63 -10.82
C ASN A 62 -10.54 -7.22 -12.23
N VAL A 63 -10.09 -8.47 -12.34
CA VAL A 63 -9.93 -9.20 -13.61
C VAL A 63 -11.24 -9.53 -14.33
N THR A 64 -12.39 -9.18 -13.75
CA THR A 64 -13.71 -9.35 -14.38
C THR A 64 -14.31 -8.05 -14.92
N MET A 65 -13.60 -6.94 -14.76
CA MET A 65 -14.05 -5.61 -15.17
C MET A 65 -13.04 -5.00 -16.15
N ALA A 66 -13.54 -4.45 -17.25
CA ALA A 66 -12.71 -3.70 -18.18
C ALA A 66 -12.08 -2.47 -17.48
N PRO A 67 -10.84 -2.08 -17.85
CA PRO A 67 -9.95 -2.73 -18.84
C PRO A 67 -9.05 -3.82 -18.22
N PHE A 68 -9.27 -4.17 -16.96
CA PHE A 68 -8.42 -5.08 -16.18
C PHE A 68 -8.70 -6.56 -16.43
N ASP A 69 -9.76 -6.89 -17.14
CA ASP A 69 -10.00 -8.20 -17.75
C ASP A 69 -8.90 -8.56 -18.77
N ASN A 70 -8.32 -7.57 -19.44
CA ASN A 70 -7.16 -7.76 -20.31
C ASN A 70 -5.86 -7.92 -19.50
N PRO A 71 -5.15 -9.07 -19.60
CA PRO A 71 -3.90 -9.29 -18.88
C PRO A 71 -2.77 -8.35 -19.31
N ASP A 72 -2.73 -7.91 -20.57
CA ASP A 72 -1.69 -7.01 -21.06
C ASP A 72 -1.85 -5.60 -20.48
N VAL A 73 -3.08 -5.15 -20.18
CA VAL A 73 -3.32 -3.89 -19.44
C VAL A 73 -2.74 -3.98 -18.03
N ARG A 74 -2.97 -5.09 -17.32
CA ARG A 74 -2.42 -5.31 -15.98
C ARG A 74 -0.89 -5.34 -16.00
N MET A 75 -0.29 -5.95 -17.03
CA MET A 75 1.15 -5.95 -17.22
C MET A 75 1.71 -4.56 -17.52
N ALA A 76 1.05 -3.78 -18.37
CA ALA A 76 1.43 -2.40 -18.64
C ALA A 76 1.51 -1.57 -17.35
N LEU A 77 0.49 -1.67 -16.50
CA LEU A 77 0.44 -0.98 -15.21
C LEU A 77 1.51 -1.47 -14.22
N LYS A 78 1.80 -2.77 -14.17
CA LYS A 78 2.86 -3.32 -13.31
C LYS A 78 4.24 -2.73 -13.64
N TRP A 79 4.56 -2.56 -14.92
CA TRP A 79 5.80 -1.91 -15.38
C TRP A 79 5.76 -0.38 -15.27
N ALA A 80 4.57 0.22 -15.20
CA ALA A 80 4.39 1.66 -15.07
C ALA A 80 4.54 2.18 -13.62
N ILE A 81 4.48 1.29 -12.62
CA ILE A 81 4.56 1.66 -11.21
C ILE A 81 6.00 1.60 -10.70
N ASN A 82 6.51 2.73 -10.20
CA ASN A 82 7.79 2.79 -9.50
C ASN A 82 7.65 2.43 -8.02
N ARG A 83 7.77 1.13 -7.72
CA ARG A 83 7.60 0.60 -6.36
C ARG A 83 8.67 1.09 -5.39
N GLN A 84 9.92 1.25 -5.86
CA GLN A 84 11.00 1.75 -5.01
C GLN A 84 10.76 3.20 -4.62
N GLU A 85 10.31 4.03 -5.55
CA GLU A 85 9.97 5.43 -5.26
C GLU A 85 8.82 5.55 -4.24
N ILE A 86 7.84 4.65 -4.27
CA ILE A 86 6.80 4.58 -3.24
C ILE A 86 7.42 4.21 -1.88
N VAL A 87 8.31 3.21 -1.82
CA VAL A 87 9.02 2.84 -0.59
C VAL A 87 9.81 4.03 -0.03
N ASP A 88 10.52 4.75 -0.88
CA ASP A 88 11.39 5.84 -0.46
C ASP A 88 10.59 7.09 -0.03
N LYS A 89 9.56 7.47 -0.80
CA LYS A 89 8.83 8.72 -0.58
C LYS A 89 7.64 8.60 0.37
N ILE A 90 6.92 7.48 0.33
CA ILE A 90 5.71 7.27 1.14
C ILE A 90 6.07 6.55 2.44
N PHE A 91 6.86 5.48 2.34
CA PHE A 91 7.23 4.66 3.49
C PHE A 91 8.58 5.05 4.11
N LEU A 92 9.29 6.04 3.56
CA LEU A 92 10.55 6.55 4.12
C LEU A 92 11.58 5.45 4.40
N GLY A 93 11.60 4.40 3.57
CA GLY A 93 12.48 3.23 3.74
C GLY A 93 12.00 2.16 4.74
N HIS A 94 10.88 2.36 5.42
CA HIS A 94 10.28 1.41 6.37
C HIS A 94 9.33 0.38 5.70
N ALA A 95 9.63 0.06 4.44
CA ALA A 95 8.92 -0.95 3.67
C ALA A 95 9.89 -1.64 2.70
N THR A 96 9.51 -2.81 2.21
CA THR A 96 10.25 -3.52 1.17
C THR A 96 9.43 -3.60 -0.11
N VAL A 97 10.11 -3.59 -1.26
CA VAL A 97 9.43 -3.71 -2.55
C VAL A 97 8.77 -5.09 -2.67
N ALA A 98 7.45 -5.09 -2.86
CA ALA A 98 6.67 -6.30 -3.06
C ALA A 98 6.79 -6.83 -4.50
N ASN A 99 6.49 -8.12 -4.67
CA ASN A 99 6.59 -8.82 -5.94
C ASN A 99 5.30 -9.52 -6.37
N ASP A 100 4.16 -8.81 -6.27
CA ASP A 100 2.83 -9.29 -6.68
C ASP A 100 2.46 -10.69 -6.16
N ASN A 101 2.99 -11.05 -4.99
CA ASN A 101 2.82 -12.34 -4.34
C ASN A 101 2.26 -12.09 -2.93
N PRO A 102 1.15 -12.72 -2.53
CA PRO A 102 0.59 -12.55 -1.20
C PRO A 102 1.41 -13.23 -0.09
N ILE A 103 2.44 -14.00 -0.45
CA ILE A 103 3.30 -14.71 0.51
C ILE A 103 4.45 -13.79 0.95
N ALA A 104 4.38 -13.30 2.19
CA ALA A 104 5.39 -12.43 2.78
C ALA A 104 6.73 -13.16 3.01
N PRO A 105 7.88 -12.46 2.91
CA PRO A 105 9.21 -13.06 3.13
C PRO A 105 9.42 -13.69 4.51
N ALA A 106 8.68 -13.21 5.53
CA ALA A 106 8.73 -13.75 6.89
C ALA A 106 8.11 -15.15 7.01
N ILE A 107 7.40 -15.64 5.98
CA ILE A 107 6.83 -17.00 5.98
C ILE A 107 7.94 -18.01 5.67
N LYS A 108 8.08 -19.05 6.50
CA LYS A 108 9.18 -20.05 6.43
C LYS A 108 9.44 -20.64 5.04
N PHE A 109 8.39 -20.83 4.25
CA PHE A 109 8.46 -21.43 2.91
C PHE A 109 8.24 -20.41 1.79
N ALA A 110 8.36 -19.12 2.09
CA ALA A 110 8.24 -18.07 1.10
C ALA A 110 9.26 -18.26 -0.02
N LYS A 111 8.79 -18.10 -1.25
CA LYS A 111 9.64 -17.97 -2.44
C LYS A 111 9.31 -16.64 -3.07
N ASP A 112 10.35 -15.90 -3.44
CA ASP A 112 10.20 -14.67 -4.19
C ASP A 112 10.20 -14.97 -5.70
N PRO A 113 9.06 -14.87 -6.39
CA PRO A 113 8.95 -15.26 -7.79
C PRO A 113 9.68 -14.28 -8.71
N GLN A 114 10.68 -14.74 -9.46
CA GLN A 114 11.34 -13.88 -10.45
C GLN A 114 10.61 -13.89 -11.81
N PRO A 115 10.62 -12.77 -12.57
CA PRO A 115 11.26 -11.49 -12.26
C PRO A 115 10.40 -10.57 -11.38
N GLN A 116 11.05 -9.73 -10.56
CA GLN A 116 10.37 -8.59 -9.94
C GLN A 116 10.15 -7.46 -10.96
N HIS A 117 8.93 -6.92 -11.00
CA HIS A 117 8.58 -5.81 -11.88
C HIS A 117 9.10 -4.50 -11.29
N SER A 118 10.08 -3.90 -11.96
CA SER A 118 10.55 -2.54 -11.71
C SER A 118 9.85 -1.55 -12.64
N PHE A 119 9.97 -0.26 -12.38
CA PHE A 119 9.55 0.75 -13.35
C PHE A 119 10.32 0.60 -14.66
N ASP A 120 9.61 0.46 -15.78
CA ASP A 120 10.15 0.32 -17.13
C ASP A 120 9.14 0.87 -18.15
N PRO A 121 9.27 2.15 -18.55
CA PRO A 121 8.32 2.80 -19.45
C PRO A 121 8.19 2.12 -20.81
N GLU A 122 9.27 1.53 -21.32
CA GLU A 122 9.28 0.90 -22.63
C GLU A 122 8.53 -0.44 -22.59
N LYS A 123 8.71 -1.23 -21.52
CA LYS A 123 7.86 -2.42 -21.31
C LYS A 123 6.41 -2.03 -21.07
N ALA A 124 6.13 -1.00 -20.29
CA ALA A 124 4.76 -0.55 -20.06
C ALA A 124 4.06 -0.20 -21.38
N LYS A 125 4.69 0.62 -22.24
CA LYS A 125 4.19 0.96 -23.58
C LYS A 125 4.07 -0.27 -24.49
N HIS A 126 5.01 -1.20 -24.43
CA HIS A 126 4.95 -2.45 -25.19
C HIS A 126 3.69 -3.25 -24.88
N TYR A 127 3.39 -3.46 -23.59
CA TYR A 127 2.19 -4.18 -23.17
C TYR A 127 0.91 -3.40 -23.49
N LEU A 128 0.94 -2.06 -23.40
CA LEU A 128 -0.20 -1.23 -23.76
C LEU A 128 -0.56 -1.37 -25.25
N LYS A 129 0.45 -1.33 -26.12
CA LYS A 129 0.29 -1.58 -27.56
C LYS A 129 -0.23 -2.99 -27.83
N LYS A 130 0.29 -3.99 -27.10
CA LYS A 130 -0.17 -5.38 -27.22
C LYS A 130 -1.64 -5.55 -26.80
N ALA A 131 -2.09 -4.77 -25.82
CA ALA A 131 -3.50 -4.67 -25.44
C ALA A 131 -4.38 -3.99 -26.50
N GLY A 132 -3.79 -3.45 -27.59
CA GLY A 132 -4.50 -2.71 -28.62
C GLY A 132 -4.95 -1.33 -28.15
N MET A 133 -4.30 -0.78 -27.13
CA MET A 133 -4.66 0.50 -26.51
C MET A 133 -3.56 1.53 -26.72
N GLU A 134 -3.97 2.78 -26.91
CA GLU A 134 -3.11 3.96 -26.88
C GLU A 134 -3.78 4.97 -25.94
N ASN A 135 -2.99 5.64 -25.09
CA ASN A 135 -3.48 6.64 -24.13
C ASN A 135 -4.58 6.09 -23.19
N LEU A 136 -4.31 4.94 -22.56
CA LEU A 136 -5.24 4.31 -21.62
C LEU A 136 -5.61 5.27 -20.48
N LYS A 137 -6.92 5.38 -20.20
CA LYS A 137 -7.44 6.12 -19.06
C LYS A 137 -8.02 5.15 -18.05
N VAL A 138 -7.60 5.28 -16.79
CA VAL A 138 -8.09 4.43 -15.70
C VAL A 138 -8.25 5.24 -14.42
N ASP A 139 -9.25 4.87 -13.63
CA ASP A 139 -9.43 5.39 -12.27
C ASP A 139 -8.77 4.45 -11.26
N ILE A 140 -8.12 5.02 -10.25
CA ILE A 140 -7.73 4.30 -9.03
C ILE A 140 -8.46 4.92 -7.83
N SER A 141 -9.31 4.12 -7.19
CA SER A 141 -10.03 4.53 -5.97
C SER A 141 -9.18 4.28 -4.73
N VAL A 142 -8.89 5.32 -3.95
CA VAL A 142 -7.99 5.25 -2.79
C VAL A 142 -8.50 6.07 -1.61
N ALA A 143 -8.21 5.58 -0.40
CA ALA A 143 -8.39 6.30 0.86
C ALA A 143 -7.29 5.88 1.84
N ASP A 144 -6.90 6.75 2.77
CA ASP A 144 -5.87 6.43 3.77
C ASP A 144 -6.34 5.37 4.79
N ALA A 145 -7.64 5.06 4.82
CA ALA A 145 -8.20 3.88 5.48
C ALA A 145 -7.58 2.57 4.97
N ALA A 146 -7.20 2.49 3.68
CA ALA A 146 -6.50 1.33 3.12
C ALA A 146 -5.07 1.23 3.65
N PHE A 147 -4.33 2.34 3.63
CA PHE A 147 -3.07 2.48 4.36
C PHE A 147 -2.68 3.94 4.42
N ALA A 148 -1.96 4.33 5.48
CA ALA A 148 -1.46 5.69 5.60
C ALA A 148 -0.56 6.06 4.40
N GLY A 149 -0.95 7.09 3.66
CA GLY A 149 -0.25 7.54 2.45
C GLY A 149 -0.74 6.89 1.15
N ALA A 150 -1.91 6.24 1.14
CA ALA A 150 -2.48 5.64 -0.06
C ALA A 150 -2.80 6.68 -1.14
N VAL A 151 -3.27 7.87 -0.75
CA VAL A 151 -3.55 8.97 -1.69
C VAL A 151 -2.27 9.52 -2.32
N ASP A 152 -1.22 9.67 -1.50
CA ASP A 152 0.10 10.14 -1.96
C ASP A 152 0.76 9.10 -2.89
N ALA A 153 0.67 7.80 -2.54
CA ALA A 153 1.15 6.71 -3.37
C ALA A 153 0.46 6.67 -4.74
N ALA A 154 -0.87 6.85 -4.78
CA ALA A 154 -1.62 6.91 -6.03
C ALA A 154 -1.21 8.11 -6.90
N SER A 155 -0.85 9.24 -6.28
CA SER A 155 -0.35 10.41 -7.00
C SER A 155 1.01 10.14 -7.66
N LEU A 156 1.92 9.46 -6.98
CA LEU A 156 3.21 9.01 -7.57
C LEU A 156 2.99 8.00 -8.71
N ILE A 157 2.00 7.12 -8.57
CA ILE A 157 1.63 6.17 -9.62
C ILE A 157 1.12 6.90 -10.85
N ARG A 158 0.28 7.93 -10.68
CA ARG A 158 -0.17 8.77 -11.79
C ARG A 158 0.99 9.42 -12.53
N GLU A 159 1.97 9.97 -11.81
CA GLU A 159 3.14 10.63 -12.40
C GLU A 159 4.01 9.66 -13.21
N THR A 160 4.25 8.45 -12.69
CA THR A 160 5.07 7.42 -13.35
C THR A 160 4.32 6.75 -14.51
N ALA A 161 3.01 6.52 -14.36
CA ALA A 161 2.15 5.97 -15.42
C ALA A 161 1.97 6.93 -16.60
N ALA A 162 1.92 8.25 -16.36
CA ALA A 162 1.83 9.25 -17.42
C ALA A 162 3.02 9.17 -18.40
N GLN A 163 4.23 8.85 -17.91
CA GLN A 163 5.43 8.65 -18.74
C GLN A 163 5.31 7.44 -19.68
N CYS A 164 4.37 6.53 -19.38
CA CYS A 164 4.09 5.32 -20.14
C CYS A 164 2.89 5.48 -21.09
N GLY A 165 2.26 6.66 -21.16
CA GLY A 165 1.04 6.89 -21.93
C GLY A 165 -0.22 6.33 -21.25
N ILE A 166 -0.21 6.24 -19.92
CA ILE A 166 -1.37 5.83 -19.12
C ILE A 166 -1.80 7.02 -18.24
N ASP A 167 -3.01 7.50 -18.44
CA ASP A 167 -3.63 8.58 -17.67
C ASP A 167 -4.40 7.96 -16.49
N VAL A 168 -3.80 8.07 -15.31
CA VAL A 168 -4.40 7.56 -14.06
C VAL A 168 -5.09 8.71 -13.33
N ASN A 169 -6.41 8.63 -13.21
CA ASN A 169 -7.17 9.53 -12.38
C ASN A 169 -7.25 8.99 -10.93
N VAL A 170 -6.82 9.80 -9.97
CA VAL A 170 -6.82 9.43 -8.54
C VAL A 170 -8.15 9.85 -7.93
N VAL A 171 -8.98 8.87 -7.61
CA VAL A 171 -10.27 9.08 -6.95
C VAL A 171 -10.07 8.93 -5.45
N ARG A 172 -10.06 10.06 -4.73
CA ARG A 172 -10.03 10.06 -3.26
C ARG A 172 -11.42 9.74 -2.73
N GLU A 173 -11.55 8.59 -2.10
CA GLU A 173 -12.80 8.06 -1.55
C GLU A 173 -12.95 8.43 -0.07
N ALA A 174 -14.17 8.38 0.45
CA ALA A 174 -14.43 8.61 1.87
C ALA A 174 -13.92 7.43 2.72
N GLU A 175 -13.25 7.73 3.84
CA GLU A 175 -12.61 6.72 4.69
C GLU A 175 -13.62 5.78 5.36
N ASP A 176 -14.65 6.33 6.00
CA ASP A 176 -15.62 5.58 6.81
C ASP A 176 -16.42 4.55 6.00
N ALA A 177 -16.66 4.82 4.72
CA ALA A 177 -17.47 3.97 3.84
C ALA A 177 -16.62 3.21 2.81
N TYR A 178 -15.28 3.25 2.93
CA TYR A 178 -14.36 2.71 1.93
C TYR A 178 -14.59 1.21 1.70
N TRP A 179 -14.66 0.43 2.78
CA TRP A 179 -14.79 -1.02 2.71
C TRP A 179 -16.15 -1.47 2.19
N ASP A 180 -17.18 -0.66 2.44
CA ASP A 180 -18.52 -0.95 1.94
C ASP A 180 -18.67 -0.53 0.49
N ASN A 181 -18.11 0.60 0.05
CA ASN A 181 -18.44 1.19 -1.26
C ASN A 181 -17.35 1.05 -2.33
N VAL A 182 -16.11 0.77 -1.94
CA VAL A 182 -14.95 0.73 -2.84
C VAL A 182 -14.42 -0.68 -3.00
N TRP A 183 -14.12 -1.34 -1.88
CA TRP A 183 -13.50 -2.67 -1.87
C TRP A 183 -14.37 -3.70 -2.62
N LEU A 184 -13.77 -4.44 -3.56
CA LEU A 184 -14.45 -5.39 -4.47
C LEU A 184 -15.56 -4.81 -5.37
N LYS A 185 -15.83 -3.51 -5.29
CA LYS A 185 -16.85 -2.82 -6.10
C LYS A 185 -16.25 -2.00 -7.23
N LYS A 186 -15.06 -1.43 -7.03
CA LYS A 186 -14.35 -0.64 -8.03
C LYS A 186 -13.37 -1.50 -8.84
N PRO A 187 -13.14 -1.16 -10.12
CA PRO A 187 -12.24 -1.92 -10.99
C PRO A 187 -10.78 -1.94 -10.50
N TRP A 188 -10.30 -0.84 -9.91
CA TRP A 188 -8.96 -0.74 -9.35
C TRP A 188 -8.97 0.15 -8.12
N CYS A 189 -8.45 -0.36 -7.01
CA CYS A 189 -8.47 0.34 -5.72
C CYS A 189 -7.26 0.00 -4.86
N ALA A 190 -7.01 0.78 -3.81
CA ALA A 190 -6.05 0.43 -2.77
C ALA A 190 -6.66 -0.56 -1.77
N SER A 191 -5.82 -1.43 -1.21
CA SER A 191 -6.22 -2.34 -0.14
C SER A 191 -4.99 -2.77 0.66
N TYR A 192 -5.21 -3.52 1.73
CA TYR A 192 -4.16 -4.17 2.47
C TYR A 192 -4.60 -5.56 2.87
N TRP A 193 -3.63 -6.45 3.06
CA TRP A 193 -3.84 -7.76 3.61
C TRP A 193 -2.87 -7.98 4.75
N SER A 194 -3.36 -8.58 5.83
CA SER A 194 -2.51 -9.15 6.88
C SER A 194 -2.37 -10.64 6.66
N GLY A 195 -1.22 -11.21 7.00
CA GLY A 195 -1.13 -12.67 7.11
C GLY A 195 -2.00 -13.19 8.25
N ARG A 196 -2.54 -14.39 8.06
CA ARG A 196 -3.29 -15.08 9.10
C ARG A 196 -2.30 -15.73 10.07
N ALA A 197 -2.57 -15.65 11.37
CA ALA A 197 -1.67 -16.07 12.44
C ALA A 197 -1.41 -17.60 12.53
N THR A 198 -1.91 -18.41 11.59
CA THR A 198 -1.93 -19.88 11.69
C THR A 198 -1.06 -20.59 10.64
N ALA A 199 0.01 -19.96 10.17
CA ALA A 199 1.00 -20.61 9.29
C ALA A 199 2.41 -20.52 9.89
#